data_AF-A0A6G6TMD4-F1
#
_entry.id   AF-A0A6G6TMD4-F1
#
_cell.length_a   1.000
_cell.length_b   1.000
_cell.length_c   1.000
_cell.angle_alpha   90.00
_cell.angle_beta   90.00
_cell.angle_gamma   90.00
#
_symmetry.space_group_name_H-M   'P 1'
#
loop_
_entity.id
_entity.type
_entity.pdbx_description
1 polymer ?
#
loop_
_entity_poly.entity_id
_entity_poly.type
_entity_poly.pdbx_seq_one_letter_code
_entity_poly.pdbx_strand_id
1 'polypeptide(L)' 'MLILSTSGGIYTTSENDFSVPYLKTLLAFIGINSIDIVTINGIAIKPEKPEKNINYKK' A
#
# COMPACT_ATOMS: atom_id res chain seq x y z
N MET A 1 2.67 0.78 13.78
CA MET A 1 2.18 1.92 12.99
C MET A 1 1.44 1.37 11.79
N LEU A 2 0.29 1.95 11.42
CA LEU A 2 -0.53 1.47 10.31
C LEU A 2 -0.40 2.44 9.11
N ILE A 3 -0.11 1.90 7.93
CA ILE A 3 -0.10 2.65 6.67
C ILE A 3 -1.27 2.17 5.81
N LEU A 4 -2.12 3.11 5.41
CA LEU A 4 -3.18 2.89 4.42
C LEU A 4 -2.71 3.50 3.09
N SER A 5 -2.52 2.68 2.06
CA SER A 5 -2.14 3.15 0.72
C SER A 5 -3.24 2.81 -0.28
N THR A 6 -3.73 3.81 -1.00
CA THR A 6 -4.80 3.65 -1.99
C THR A 6 -4.31 4.06 -3.38
N SER A 7 -4.49 3.20 -4.38
CA SER A 7 -4.09 3.48 -5.76
C SER A 7 -5.22 3.24 -6.76
N GLY A 8 -5.28 4.09 -7.78
CA GLY A 8 -6.21 3.92 -8.90
C GLY A 8 -5.87 2.70 -9.76
N GLY A 9 -4.58 2.45 -10.02
CA GLY A 9 -4.06 1.27 -10.69
C GLY A 9 -3.76 0.10 -9.75
N ILE A 10 -3.33 -1.03 -10.30
CA ILE A 10 -2.91 -2.21 -9.53
C ILE A 10 -1.39 -2.22 -9.46
N TYR A 11 -0.84 -1.87 -8.30
CA TYR A 11 0.59 -1.83 -8.04
C TYR A 11 1.04 -2.82 -6.96
N THR A 12 0.13 -3.68 -6.47
CA THR A 12 0.48 -4.70 -5.47
C THR A 12 1.64 -5.54 -6.01
N THR A 13 2.76 -5.59 -5.29
CA THR A 13 3.97 -6.35 -5.66
C THR A 13 4.63 -5.95 -6.99
N SER A 14 4.25 -4.80 -7.57
CA SER A 14 4.84 -4.27 -8.78
C SER A 14 6.09 -3.44 -8.46
N GLU A 15 7.10 -3.48 -9.33
CA GLU A 15 8.26 -2.57 -9.29
C GLU A 15 7.86 -1.09 -9.43
N ASN A 16 6.62 -0.82 -9.86
CA ASN A 16 6.07 0.51 -10.02
C ASN A 16 5.49 1.11 -8.72
N ASP A 17 5.49 0.38 -7.58
CA ASP A 17 5.13 0.93 -6.27
C ASP A 17 6.38 1.50 -5.57
N PHE A 18 6.64 2.78 -5.78
CA PHE A 18 7.74 3.51 -5.12
C PHE A 18 7.34 4.07 -3.75
N SER A 19 6.04 4.23 -3.50
CA SER A 19 5.52 4.91 -2.31
C SER A 19 5.71 4.08 -1.05
N VAL A 20 5.37 2.78 -1.11
CA VAL A 20 5.47 1.89 0.06
C VAL A 20 6.93 1.63 0.49
N PRO A 21 7.88 1.32 -0.41
CA PRO A 21 9.29 1.15 -0.03
C PRO A 21 9.93 2.43 0.50
N TYR A 22 9.61 3.59 -0.08
CA TYR A 22 10.10 4.89 0.39
C TYR A 22 9.66 5.15 1.83
N LEU A 23 8.35 5.00 2.09
CA LEU A 23 7.81 5.29 3.42
C LEU A 23 8.31 4.29 4.47
N LYS A 24 8.48 3.01 4.12
CA LYS A 24 9.16 2.04 5.01
C LYS A 24 10.57 2.48 5.38
N THR A 25 11.34 2.94 4.40
CA THR A 25 12.74 3.33 4.61
C THR A 25 12.85 4.57 5.50
N LEU A 26 12.02 5.59 5.22
CA LEU A 26 11.95 6.81 6.01
C LEU A 26 11.52 6.52 7.46
N LEU A 27 10.48 5.71 7.65
CA LEU A 27 9.96 5.38 8.97
C LEU A 27 10.96 4.55 9.78
N ALA A 28 11.64 3.59 9.15
CA ALA A 28 12.71 2.84 9.79
C ALA A 28 13.89 3.75 10.20
N PHE A 29 14.22 4.75 9.38
CA PHE A 29 15.28 5.71 9.69
C PHE A 29 14.98 6.53 10.96
N ILE A 30 13.73 6.90 11.20
CA ILE A 30 13.33 7.63 12.42
C ILE A 30 13.00 6.71 13.61
N GLY A 31 13.28 5.40 13.50
CA GLY A 31 13.12 4.42 14.58
C GLY A 31 11.74 3.75 14.66
N ILE A 32 10.90 3.87 13.63
CA ILE A 32 9.61 3.18 13.55
C ILE A 32 9.76 1.94 12.66
N ASN A 33 10.00 0.79 13.30
CA ASN A 33 10.29 -0.46 12.59
C ASN A 33 9.08 -1.39 12.47
N SER A 34 8.08 -1.24 13.36
CA SER A 34 6.84 -2.03 13.32
C SER A 34 5.76 -1.31 12.51
N ILE A 35 5.63 -1.69 11.25
CA ILE A 35 4.73 -1.06 10.27
C ILE A 35 3.84 -2.13 9.62
N ASP A 36 2.53 -2.04 9.81
CA ASP A 36 1.52 -2.82 9.08
C ASP A 36 1.05 -2.01 7.87
N ILE A 37 0.95 -2.64 6.69
CA ILE A 37 0.49 -1.96 5.47
C ILE A 37 -0.78 -2.62 4.96
N VAL A 38 -1.79 -1.78 4.73
CA VAL A 38 -3.02 -2.15 4.04
C VAL A 38 -3.06 -1.36 2.74
N THR A 39 -3.06 -2.10 1.63
CA THR A 39 -3.11 -1.50 0.29
C THR A 39 -4.47 -1.76 -0.34
N ILE A 40 -5.07 -0.72 -0.91
CA ILE A 40 -6.30 -0.79 -1.71
C ILE A 40 -5.95 -0.35 -3.12
N ASN A 41 -6.05 -1.25 -4.09
CA ASN A 41 -5.61 -1.00 -5.46
C ASN A 41 -6.77 -1.05 -6.46
N GLY A 42 -6.55 -0.61 -7.70
CA GLY A 42 -7.51 -0.81 -8.80
C GLY A 42 -8.82 -0.04 -8.65
N ILE A 43 -8.86 1.01 -7.81
CA ILE A 43 -10.07 1.81 -7.57
C ILE A 43 -10.60 2.43 -8.88
N ALA A 44 -9.70 2.81 -9.79
CA ALA A 44 -10.06 3.39 -11.08
C ALA A 44 -10.33 2.33 -12.18
N ILE A 45 -10.03 1.04 -11.94
CA ILE A 45 -10.15 -0.02 -12.95
C ILE A 45 -11.54 -0.67 -12.90
N LYS A 46 -12.10 -0.89 -11.70
CA LYS A 46 -13.47 -1.42 -11.54
C LYS A 46 -14.19 -0.70 -10.40
N PRO A 47 -14.97 0.36 -10.69
CA PRO A 47 -15.67 1.13 -9.67
C PRO A 47 -16.78 0.34 -8.94
N GLU A 48 -17.23 -0.79 -9.49
CA GLU A 48 -18.37 -1.57 -8.97
C GLU A 48 -18.04 -2.52 -7.80
N LYS A 49 -16.77 -2.80 -7.49
CA LYS A 49 -16.37 -3.73 -6.41
C LYS A 49 -15.13 -3.25 -5.65
N PRO A 50 -15.24 -2.25 -4.76
CA PRO A 50 -14.11 -1.76 -3.96
C PRO A 50 -13.58 -2.82 -2.97
N GLU A 51 -14.44 -3.77 -2.58
CA GLU A 51 -14.21 -4.74 -1.50
C GLU A 51 -13.17 -5.82 -1.82
N LYS A 52 -12.96 -6.11 -3.12
CA LYS A 52 -12.03 -7.17 -3.57
C LYS A 52 -10.58 -6.73 -3.68
N ASN A 53 -10.26 -5.48 -3.38
CA ASN A 53 -8.95 -4.91 -3.64
C ASN A 53 -8.08 -4.72 -2.38
N ILE A 54 -8.57 -5.16 -1.22
CA ILE A 54 -7.82 -5.09 0.04
C ILE A 54 -6.69 -6.12 0.03
N ASN A 55 -5.46 -5.64 0.12
CA ASN A 55 -4.27 -6.47 0.31
C ASN A 55 -3.65 -6.10 1.66
N TYR A 56 -3.71 -7.02 2.61
CA TYR A 56 -3.07 -6.88 3.91
C TYR A 56 -1.67 -7.49 3.85
N LYS A 57 -0.63 -6.68 4.11
CA LYS A 57 0.76 -7.15 4.16
C LYS A 57 1.34 -6.79 5.51
N LYS A 58 1.56 -7.83 6.33
CA LYS A 58 2.25 -7.75 7.61
C LYS A 58 3.75 -7.62 7.41
#